data_AF-W1YHX0-F1
#
_entry.id   AF-W1YHX0-F1
#
_cell.length_a   1.000
_cell.length_b   1.000
_cell.length_c   1.000
_cell.angle_alpha   90.00
_cell.angle_beta   90.00
_cell.angle_gamma   90.00
#
_symmetry.space_group_name_H-M   'P 1'
#
loop_
_entity.id
_entity.type
_entity.pdbx_description
1 polymer ?
#
loop_
_entity_poly.entity_id
_entity_poly.type
_entity_poly.pdbx_seq_one_letter_code
_entity_poly.pdbx_strand_id
1 'polypeptide(L)'
;MLDTNSGDEAVHVVTAILDAFAVQGQACGVVAQDSLEEHTAPAIYNALQNFYVNGMPCDGGDQVVSESPDEFTWIGDHRLQAGYWRTAGVDPKFMALAYQTWFEAFVKAIDPAFELV
;
A
#
# COMPACT_ATOMS: atom_id res chain seq x y z
N MET A 1 -6.30 18.66 -13.80
CA MET A 1 -5.65 18.19 -15.04
C MET A 1 -4.17 18.15 -14.77
N LEU A 2 -3.57 16.97 -14.67
CA LEU A 2 -2.12 16.80 -14.81
C LEU A 2 -1.80 16.91 -16.31
N ASP A 3 -1.96 18.12 -16.86
CA ASP A 3 -1.44 18.49 -18.15
C ASP A 3 -0.19 19.31 -17.88
N THR A 4 0.95 18.62 -17.77
CA THR A 4 2.29 19.13 -18.05
C THR A 4 3.24 17.96 -17.87
N ASN A 5 3.64 17.38 -19.00
CA ASN A 5 4.96 16.80 -19.30
C ASN A 5 4.78 15.60 -20.22
N SER A 6 4.83 15.84 -21.53
CA SER A 6 5.00 14.77 -22.51
C SER A 6 6.50 14.49 -22.60
N GLY A 7 6.94 13.26 -22.30
CA GLY A 7 8.34 12.83 -22.40
C GLY A 7 8.99 12.44 -21.05
N ASP A 8 10.33 12.39 -21.04
CA ASP A 8 11.16 11.89 -19.92
C ASP A 8 10.89 12.58 -18.56
N GLU A 9 10.43 13.83 -18.58
CA GLU A 9 10.15 14.59 -17.35
C GLU A 9 8.93 14.07 -16.59
N ALA A 10 7.87 13.63 -17.27
CA ALA A 10 6.74 12.98 -16.60
C ALA A 10 7.14 11.63 -16.00
N VAL A 11 8.02 10.89 -16.67
CA VAL A 11 8.55 9.64 -16.15
C VAL A 11 9.31 9.90 -14.85
N HIS A 12 10.18 10.91 -14.80
CA HIS A 12 10.90 11.26 -13.58
C HIS A 12 9.98 11.68 -12.43
N VAL A 13 8.94 12.46 -12.70
CA VAL A 13 7.97 12.86 -11.66
C VAL A 13 7.21 11.65 -11.12
N VAL A 14 6.73 10.77 -12.00
CA VAL A 14 6.05 9.53 -11.61
C VAL A 14 6.97 8.64 -10.77
N THR A 15 8.22 8.45 -11.21
CA THR A 15 9.23 7.69 -10.46
C THR A 15 9.46 8.30 -9.08
N ALA A 16 9.66 9.62 -8.99
CA ALA A 16 9.89 10.28 -7.71
C ALA A 16 8.71 10.14 -6.73
N ILE A 17 7.47 10.14 -7.23
CA ILE A 17 6.29 9.90 -6.39
C ILE A 17 6.26 8.46 -5.90
N LEU A 18 6.46 7.48 -6.78
CA LEU A 18 6.48 6.06 -6.39
C LEU A 18 7.63 5.76 -5.41
N ASP A 19 8.81 6.36 -5.62
CA ASP A 19 9.94 6.27 -4.71
C ASP A 19 9.60 6.85 -3.33
N ALA A 20 8.89 7.97 -3.27
CA ALA A 20 8.44 8.54 -2.00
C ALA A 20 7.48 7.60 -1.25
N PHE A 21 6.56 6.94 -1.95
CA PHE A 21 5.70 5.92 -1.35
C PHE A 21 6.50 4.70 -0.90
N ALA A 22 7.45 4.22 -1.70
CA ALA A 22 8.33 3.10 -1.33
C ALA A 22 9.15 3.41 -0.07
N VAL A 23 9.80 4.59 -0.03
CA VAL A 23 10.61 5.04 1.12
C VAL A 23 9.76 5.11 2.38
N GLN A 24 8.55 5.65 2.29
CA GLN A 24 7.68 5.77 3.45
C GLN A 24 7.09 4.41 3.89
N GLY A 25 6.78 3.51 2.94
CA GLY A 25 6.37 2.14 3.21
C GLY A 25 7.46 1.35 3.93
N GLN A 26 8.70 1.44 3.43
CA GLN A 26 9.86 0.83 4.08
C GLN A 26 10.04 1.37 5.51
N ALA A 27 9.98 2.70 5.70
CA ALA A 27 10.14 3.30 7.03
C ALA A 27 9.06 2.81 8.01
N CYS A 28 7.81 2.71 7.56
CA CYS A 28 6.72 2.16 8.37
C CYS A 28 6.91 0.66 8.66
N GLY A 29 7.37 -0.12 7.69
CA GLY A 29 7.63 -1.55 7.86
C GLY A 29 8.75 -1.81 8.88
N VAL A 30 9.81 -1.01 8.89
CA VAL A 30 10.86 -1.09 9.91
C VAL A 30 10.29 -0.82 11.31
N VAL A 31 9.45 0.21 11.46
CA VAL A 31 8.80 0.50 12.75
C VAL A 31 7.84 -0.62 13.17
N ALA A 32 7.12 -1.22 12.22
CA ALA A 32 6.22 -2.33 12.48
C ALA A 32 6.96 -3.60 12.90
N GLN A 33 8.10 -3.91 12.26
CA GLN A 33 8.95 -5.05 12.56
C GLN A 33 9.36 -5.07 14.04
N ASP A 34 9.74 -3.92 14.60
CA ASP A 34 10.14 -3.78 16.02
C ASP A 34 9.02 -4.17 17.02
N SER A 35 7.76 -4.23 16.55
CA SER A 35 6.59 -4.56 17.37
C SER A 35 6.04 -5.97 17.15
N LEU A 36 6.62 -6.76 16.25
CA LEU A 36 6.17 -8.11 15.93
C LEU A 36 6.97 -9.16 16.70
N GLU A 37 6.26 -10.09 17.36
CA GLU A 37 6.87 -11.26 18.00
C GLU A 37 7.21 -12.36 16.98
N GLU A 38 6.42 -12.48 15.92
CA GLU A 38 6.55 -13.49 14.86
C GLU A 38 6.20 -12.89 13.49
N HIS A 39 6.85 -13.40 12.44
CA HIS A 39 6.66 -12.97 11.06
C HIS A 39 5.80 -13.98 10.29
N THR A 40 4.50 -13.98 10.57
CA THR A 40 3.50 -14.75 9.80
C THR A 40 2.72 -13.80 8.89
N ALA A 41 2.18 -14.31 7.77
CA ALA A 41 1.38 -13.50 6.86
C ALA A 41 0.23 -12.75 7.56
N PRO A 42 -0.53 -13.34 8.51
CA PRO A 42 -1.59 -12.63 9.22
C PRO A 42 -1.06 -11.55 10.17
N ALA A 43 0.08 -11.80 10.83
CA ALA A 43 0.71 -10.80 11.70
C ALA A 43 1.21 -9.59 10.89
N ILE A 44 1.84 -9.85 9.75
CA ILE A 44 2.30 -8.82 8.81
C ILE A 44 1.11 -8.02 8.25
N TYR A 45 0.04 -8.69 7.82
CA TYR A 45 -1.18 -8.03 7.35
C TYR A 45 -1.78 -7.12 8.43
N ASN A 46 -1.94 -7.62 9.66
CA ASN A 46 -2.49 -6.82 10.75
C ASN A 46 -1.60 -5.60 11.07
N ALA A 47 -0.28 -5.77 11.04
CA ALA A 47 0.66 -4.66 11.20
C ALA A 47 0.49 -3.63 10.07
N LEU A 48 0.39 -4.08 8.81
CA LEU A 48 0.14 -3.22 7.65
C LEU A 48 -1.13 -2.38 7.81
N GLN A 49 -2.24 -3.01 8.21
CA GLN A 49 -3.52 -2.33 8.39
C GLN A 49 -3.47 -1.22 9.45
N ASN A 50 -2.67 -1.38 10.51
CA ASN A 50 -2.48 -0.36 11.54
C ASN A 50 -1.81 0.92 11.02
N PHE A 51 -1.02 0.83 9.94
CA PHE A 51 -0.38 1.99 9.31
C PHE A 51 -1.16 2.52 8.12
N TYR A 52 -1.73 1.63 7.33
CA TYR A 52 -2.46 1.98 6.12
C TYR A 52 -3.79 2.67 6.43
N VAL A 53 -4.50 2.22 7.48
CA VAL A 53 -5.74 2.82 8.00
C VAL A 53 -6.76 3.14 6.89
N ASN A 54 -6.84 2.28 5.89
CA ASN A 54 -7.89 2.34 4.88
C ASN A 54 -8.81 1.18 5.20
N GLY A 55 -10.05 1.49 5.57
CA GLY A 55 -10.90 0.47 6.16
C GLY A 55 -10.99 0.63 7.67
N MET A 56 -11.89 1.47 8.18
CA MET A 56 -12.40 1.19 9.54
C MET A 56 -13.24 -0.09 9.46
N PRO A 57 -13.31 -0.94 10.50
CA PRO A 57 -14.06 -2.22 10.47
C PRO A 57 -15.52 -2.13 9.96
N CYS A 58 -16.07 -0.91 9.94
CA CYS A 58 -17.44 -0.58 9.58
C CYS A 58 -17.66 -0.21 8.10
N ASP A 59 -16.62 0.00 7.29
CA ASP A 59 -16.76 0.48 5.90
C ASP A 59 -16.77 -0.64 4.85
N GLY A 60 -16.46 -1.87 5.25
CA GLY A 60 -16.46 -3.05 4.38
C GLY A 60 -15.43 -2.98 3.25
N GLY A 61 -14.41 -2.11 3.38
CA GLY A 61 -13.40 -1.88 2.36
C GLY A 61 -12.43 -3.03 2.16
N ASP A 62 -12.24 -3.86 3.19
CA ASP A 62 -11.38 -5.05 3.15
C ASP A 62 -12.16 -6.31 3.56
N GLN A 63 -12.14 -7.32 2.68
CA GLN A 63 -12.73 -8.63 2.93
C GLN A 63 -11.65 -9.71 2.87
N VAL A 64 -11.39 -10.38 4.00
CA VAL A 64 -10.47 -11.53 4.05
C VAL A 64 -11.03 -12.68 3.19
N VAL A 65 -10.18 -13.23 2.32
CA VAL A 65 -10.50 -14.34 1.40
C VAL A 65 -9.86 -15.64 1.88
N SER A 66 -8.59 -15.60 2.27
CA SER A 66 -7.88 -16.76 2.85
C SER A 66 -6.86 -16.32 3.90
N GLU A 67 -6.62 -17.19 4.87
CA GLU A 67 -5.67 -16.98 5.95
C GLU A 67 -4.93 -18.29 6.26
N SER A 68 -3.61 -18.21 6.26
CA SER A 68 -2.68 -19.24 6.72
C SER A 68 -1.41 -18.56 7.25
N PRO A 69 -0.50 -19.29 7.93
CA PRO A 69 0.76 -18.70 8.39
C PRO A 69 1.64 -18.11 7.27
N ASP A 70 1.58 -18.68 6.07
CA ASP A 70 2.46 -18.33 4.94
C ASP A 70 1.78 -17.45 3.88
N GLU A 71 0.45 -17.43 3.86
CA GLU A 71 -0.34 -16.70 2.86
C GLU A 71 -1.56 -16.05 3.51
N PHE A 72 -1.78 -14.78 3.22
CA PHE A 72 -2.97 -14.01 3.60
C PHE A 72 -3.50 -13.27 2.39
N THR A 73 -4.76 -13.47 2.03
CA THR A 73 -5.39 -12.77 0.91
C THR A 73 -6.63 -12.03 1.35
N TRP A 74 -6.80 -10.82 0.82
CA TRP A 74 -7.99 -10.01 1.04
C TRP A 74 -8.38 -9.27 -0.24
N ILE A 75 -9.66 -8.93 -0.34
CA ILE A 75 -10.17 -8.01 -1.36
C ILE A 75 -10.30 -6.66 -0.69
N GLY A 76 -9.36 -5.77 -1.00
CA GLY A 76 -9.43 -4.35 -0.67
C GLY A 76 -9.90 -3.53 -1.87
N ASP A 77 -10.78 -2.55 -1.67
CA ASP A 77 -11.08 -1.56 -2.71
C ASP A 77 -10.99 -0.10 -2.23
N HIS A 78 -10.62 0.78 -3.17
CA HIS A 78 -10.52 2.22 -2.92
C HIS A 78 -11.75 3.00 -3.40
N ARG A 79 -12.93 2.37 -3.47
CA ARG A 79 -14.11 3.00 -4.11
C ARG A 79 -14.54 4.26 -3.37
N LEU A 80 -14.40 4.28 -2.05
CA LEU A 80 -14.75 5.43 -1.21
C LEU A 80 -13.78 6.61 -1.41
N GLN A 81 -12.50 6.33 -1.65
CA GLN A 81 -11.42 7.32 -1.80
C GLN A 81 -11.32 7.84 -3.24
N ALA A 82 -11.65 7.00 -4.23
CA ALA A 82 -11.51 7.30 -5.66
C ALA A 82 -12.24 8.57 -6.10
N GLY A 83 -13.38 8.91 -5.48
CA GLY A 83 -14.09 10.17 -5.74
C GLY A 83 -13.29 11.41 -5.33
N TYR A 84 -12.63 11.33 -4.17
CA TYR A 84 -11.80 12.42 -3.64
C TYR A 84 -10.52 12.61 -4.47
N TRP A 85 -9.89 11.52 -4.89
CA TRP A 85 -8.70 11.59 -5.74
C TRP A 85 -8.99 12.27 -7.09
N ARG A 86 -10.11 11.91 -7.74
CA ARG A 86 -10.52 12.59 -8.97
C ARG A 86 -10.77 14.08 -8.75
N THR A 87 -11.41 14.44 -7.64
CA THR A 87 -11.63 15.85 -7.26
C THR A 87 -10.30 16.60 -7.07
N ALA A 88 -9.30 15.95 -6.49
CA ALA A 88 -7.94 16.48 -6.35
C ALA A 88 -7.13 16.45 -7.67
N GLY A 89 -7.69 15.93 -8.76
CA GLY A 89 -7.03 15.85 -10.07
C GLY A 89 -6.06 14.69 -10.22
N VAL A 90 -6.14 13.67 -9.36
CA VAL A 90 -5.29 12.47 -9.40
C VAL A 90 -6.07 11.30 -9.99
N ASP A 91 -5.44 10.53 -10.89
CA ASP A 91 -6.01 9.29 -11.42
C ASP A 91 -6.08 8.23 -10.31
N PRO A 92 -7.27 7.68 -9.98
CA PRO A 92 -7.39 6.60 -9.02
C PRO A 92 -6.53 5.37 -9.31
N LYS A 93 -6.26 5.06 -10.58
CA LYS A 93 -5.37 3.94 -10.93
C LYS A 93 -3.92 4.22 -10.52
N PHE A 94 -3.48 5.46 -10.68
CA PHE A 94 -2.15 5.88 -10.24
C PHE A 94 -2.04 5.85 -8.71
N MET A 95 -3.06 6.33 -7.99
CA MET A 95 -3.08 6.23 -6.52
C MET A 95 -3.07 4.77 -6.03
N ALA A 96 -3.84 3.89 -6.68
CA ALA A 96 -3.82 2.47 -6.35
C ALA A 96 -2.42 1.86 -6.55
N LEU A 97 -1.73 2.21 -7.65
CA LEU A 97 -0.33 1.80 -7.88
C LEU A 97 0.60 2.34 -6.79
N ALA A 98 0.47 3.61 -6.41
CA ALA A 98 1.30 4.21 -5.37
C ALA A 98 1.12 3.48 -4.01
N TYR A 99 -0.11 3.11 -3.64
CA TYR A 99 -0.35 2.30 -2.44
C TYR A 99 0.17 0.86 -2.57
N GLN A 100 0.08 0.23 -3.74
CA GLN A 100 0.71 -1.08 -3.97
C GLN A 100 2.23 -1.03 -3.79
N THR A 101 2.88 0.00 -4.34
CA THR A 101 4.32 0.24 -4.13
C THR A 101 4.65 0.42 -2.65
N TRP A 102 3.79 1.12 -1.90
CA TRP A 102 3.95 1.28 -0.46
C TRP A 102 3.79 -0.05 0.30
N PHE A 103 2.76 -0.86 -0.03
CA PHE A 103 2.55 -2.17 0.59
C PHE A 103 3.73 -3.10 0.36
N GLU A 104 4.23 -3.17 -0.88
CA GLU A 104 5.36 -4.01 -1.23
C GLU A 104 6.62 -3.63 -0.43
N ALA A 105 6.91 -2.33 -0.35
CA ALA A 105 8.05 -1.84 0.42
C ALA A 105 7.88 -2.08 1.93
N PHE A 106 6.66 -1.93 2.46
CA PHE A 106 6.33 -2.19 3.85
C PHE A 106 6.54 -3.68 4.21
N VAL A 107 5.97 -4.59 3.43
CA VAL A 107 6.06 -6.05 3.65
C VAL A 107 7.52 -6.51 3.59
N LYS A 108 8.26 -6.11 2.55
CA LYS A 108 9.68 -6.47 2.40
C LYS A 108 10.57 -5.93 3.52
N ALA A 109 10.21 -4.79 4.11
CA ALA A 109 10.95 -4.22 5.24
C ALA A 109 10.73 -5.00 6.53
N ILE A 110 9.56 -5.60 6.74
CA ILE A 110 9.30 -6.48 7.88
C ILE A 110 10.03 -7.81 7.70
N ASP A 111 9.83 -8.47 6.56
CA ASP A 111 10.50 -9.73 6.28
C ASP A 111 10.71 -9.91 4.77
N PRO A 112 11.96 -9.93 4.28
CA PRO A 112 12.27 -10.13 2.87
C PRO A 112 11.82 -11.47 2.29
N ALA A 113 11.43 -12.45 3.12
CA ALA A 113 10.88 -13.72 2.66
C ALA A 113 9.41 -13.62 2.22
N PHE A 114 8.71 -12.56 2.60
CA PHE A 114 7.34 -12.29 2.17
C PHE A 114 7.30 -11.30 1.01
N GLU A 115 6.35 -11.50 0.10
CA GLU A 115 6.08 -10.61 -1.02
C GLU A 115 4.58 -10.33 -1.12
N LEU A 116 4.24 -9.13 -1.60
CA LEU A 116 2.87 -8.81 -1.98
C LEU A 116 2.63 -9.37 -3.40
N VAL A 117 1.60 -10.21 -3.54
CA VAL A 117 1.24 -10.90 -4.79
C VAL A 117 -0.04 -10.36 -5.41
#